data_AF-A0A2R6A7Z0-F1
#
_entry.id   AF-A0A2R6A7Z0-F1
#
_cell.length_a   1.000
_cell.length_b   1.000
_cell.length_c   1.000
_cell.angle_alpha   90.00
_cell.angle_beta   90.00
_cell.angle_gamma   90.00
#
_symmetry.space_group_name_H-M   'P 1'
#
loop_
_entity.id
_entity.type
_entity.pdbx_description
1 polymer ?
#
loop_
_entity_poly.entity_id
_entity_poly.type
_entity_poly.pdbx_seq_one_letter_code
_entity_poly.pdbx_strand_id
1 'polypeptide(L)'
;MERSTQHWAKNAGDFEFLDLDNPRIDFSKIGESMGVRSYRVSDVSQFERAFSQALEGARNDRPSLIEVVLPKFTGEKPSVVP
;
A
#
# COMPACT_ATOMS: atom_id res chain seq x y z
N MET A 1 25.69 -6.09 22.98
CA MET A 1 25.60 -5.90 21.51
C MET A 1 24.22 -6.34 21.09
N GLU A 2 23.28 -5.41 20.97
CA GLU A 2 21.95 -5.71 20.45
C GLU A 2 22.05 -6.13 18.99
N ARG A 3 22.02 -7.44 18.74
CA ARG A 3 21.81 -8.03 17.41
C ARG A 3 20.31 -8.12 17.14
N SER A 4 19.59 -7.00 17.19
CA SER A 4 18.18 -7.01 16.79
C SER A 4 18.09 -6.92 15.26
N THR A 5 17.20 -7.71 14.67
CA THR A 5 16.85 -7.66 13.24
C THR A 5 16.49 -6.24 12.80
N GLN A 6 15.92 -5.42 13.70
CA GLN A 6 15.64 -4.00 13.48
C GLN A 6 16.90 -3.15 13.23
N HIS A 7 18.01 -3.43 13.91
CA HIS A 7 19.26 -2.69 13.72
C HIS A 7 19.86 -2.96 12.33
N TRP A 8 19.80 -4.22 11.87
CA TRP A 8 20.25 -4.60 10.53
C TRP A 8 19.37 -4.00 9.44
N ALA A 9 18.04 -4.12 9.58
CA ALA A 9 17.07 -3.62 8.61
C ALA A 9 17.24 -2.09 8.40
N LYS A 10 17.39 -1.33 9.50
CA LYS A 10 17.67 0.11 9.44
C LYS A 10 18.97 0.46 8.70
N ASN A 11 20.04 -0.32 8.89
CA ASN A 11 21.31 -0.11 8.20
C ASN A 11 21.24 -0.48 6.71
N ALA A 12 20.42 -1.48 6.37
CA ALA A 12 20.18 -1.92 5.00
C ALA A 12 19.19 -1.01 4.24
N GLY A 13 18.62 0.00 4.91
CA GLY A 13 17.55 0.83 4.35
C GLY A 13 16.26 0.05 4.11
N ASP A 14 16.11 -1.08 4.81
CA ASP A 14 14.96 -1.95 4.76
C ASP A 14 14.08 -1.66 5.98
N PHE A 15 12.98 -0.97 5.74
CA PHE A 15 12.05 -0.53 6.79
C PHE A 15 10.78 -1.38 6.80
N GLU A 16 10.77 -2.49 6.06
CA GLU A 16 9.64 -3.40 6.01
C GLU A 16 9.65 -4.31 7.24
N PHE A 17 8.61 -4.17 8.07
CA PHE A 17 8.40 -5.04 9.22
C PHE A 17 7.76 -6.39 8.82
N LEU A 18 7.28 -6.51 7.58
CA LEU A 18 6.66 -7.71 7.00
C LEU A 18 7.01 -7.78 5.50
N ASP A 19 7.60 -8.89 5.05
CA ASP A 19 7.84 -9.17 3.62
C ASP A 19 6.52 -9.56 2.94
N LEU A 20 5.75 -8.53 2.57
CA LEU A 20 4.50 -8.64 1.84
C LEU A 20 4.65 -8.25 0.38
N ASP A 21 5.88 -8.05 -0.09
CA ASP A 21 6.16 -7.59 -1.45
C ASP A 21 6.37 -8.76 -2.42
N ASN A 22 6.58 -9.98 -1.92
CA ASN A 22 6.76 -11.16 -2.77
C ASN A 22 5.94 -12.40 -2.31
N PRO A 23 4.73 -12.61 -2.84
CA PRO A 23 4.03 -11.77 -3.82
C PRO A 23 3.37 -10.55 -3.16
N ARG A 24 3.43 -9.39 -3.84
CA ARG A 24 2.72 -8.19 -3.40
C ARG A 24 1.22 -8.44 -3.35
N ILE A 25 0.64 -8.30 -2.16
CA ILE A 25 -0.80 -8.48 -1.98
C ILE A 25 -1.56 -7.41 -2.77
N ASP A 26 -2.54 -7.84 -3.57
CA ASP A 26 -3.48 -6.96 -4.26
C ASP A 26 -4.78 -6.84 -3.46
N PHE A 27 -4.85 -5.82 -2.60
CA PHE A 27 -6.01 -5.57 -1.75
C PHE A 27 -7.23 -5.15 -2.56
N SER A 28 -7.04 -4.50 -3.71
CA SER A 28 -8.14 -4.15 -4.61
C SER A 28 -8.86 -5.39 -5.13
N LYS A 29 -8.13 -6.45 -5.50
CA LYS A 29 -8.72 -7.74 -5.92
C LYS A 29 -9.41 -8.48 -4.79
N ILE A 30 -8.87 -8.39 -3.56
CA ILE A 30 -9.55 -8.94 -2.38
C ILE A 30 -10.89 -8.21 -2.17
N GLY A 31 -10.90 -6.89 -2.21
CA GLY A 31 -12.13 -6.10 -2.07
C GLY A 31 -13.16 -6.39 -3.18
N GLU A 32 -12.72 -6.46 -4.43
CA GLU A 32 -13.58 -6.86 -5.56
C GLU A 32 -14.24 -8.23 -5.33
N SER A 33 -13.49 -9.21 -4.82
CA SER A 33 -14.00 -10.55 -4.55
C SER A 33 -15.08 -10.59 -3.46
N MET A 34 -15.10 -9.58 -2.58
CA MET A 34 -16.09 -9.40 -1.51
C MET A 34 -17.28 -8.52 -1.94
N GLY A 35 -17.38 -8.15 -3.23
CA GLY A 35 -18.40 -7.24 -3.73
C GLY A 35 -18.19 -5.78 -3.33
N VAL A 36 -17.00 -5.42 -2.83
CA VAL A 36 -16.64 -4.04 -2.50
C VAL A 36 -16.10 -3.37 -3.75
N ARG A 37 -16.61 -2.18 -4.07
CA ARG A 37 -16.06 -1.36 -5.16
C ARG A 37 -14.64 -0.96 -4.79
N SER A 38 -13.65 -1.46 -5.52
CA SER A 38 -12.25 -1.30 -5.15
C SER A 38 -11.45 -0.63 -6.27
N TYR A 39 -10.44 0.14 -5.88
CA TYR A 39 -9.56 0.87 -6.79
C TYR A 39 -8.12 0.60 -6.40
N ARG A 40 -7.25 0.44 -7.40
CA ARG A 40 -5.80 0.43 -7.23
C ARG A 40 -5.24 1.66 -7.93
N VAL A 41 -4.57 2.54 -7.20
CA VAL A 41 -4.08 3.83 -7.71
C VAL A 41 -2.60 4.00 -7.42
N SER A 42 -1.85 4.61 -8.34
CA SER A 42 -0.41 4.83 -8.21
C SER A 42 0.02 6.30 -8.33
N ASP A 43 -0.93 7.20 -8.58
CA ASP A 43 -0.67 8.63 -8.70
C ASP A 43 -1.82 9.47 -8.14
N VAL A 44 -1.55 10.77 -7.97
CA VAL A 44 -2.47 11.73 -7.36
C VAL A 44 -3.76 11.90 -8.18
N SER A 45 -3.65 11.97 -9.50
CA SER A 45 -4.83 12.17 -10.37
C SER A 45 -5.76 10.95 -10.37
N GLN A 46 -5.21 9.75 -10.30
CA GLN A 46 -5.98 8.53 -10.11
C GLN A 46 -6.65 8.50 -8.73
N PHE A 47 -5.91 8.90 -7.69
CA PHE A 47 -6.44 8.98 -6.33
C PHE A 47 -7.61 9.96 -6.22
N GLU A 48 -7.48 11.18 -6.73
CA GLU A 48 -8.55 12.19 -6.70
C GLU A 48 -9.84 11.69 -7.38
N ARG A 49 -9.69 10.98 -8.50
CA ARG A 49 -10.81 10.36 -9.22
C ARG A 49 -11.45 9.24 -8.42
N ALA A 50 -10.65 8.30 -7.90
CA ALA A 50 -11.11 7.17 -7.10
C ALA A 50 -11.80 7.64 -5.81
N PHE A 51 -11.24 8.65 -5.16
CA PHE A 51 -11.79 9.26 -3.95
C PHE A 51 -13.15 9.92 -4.22
N SER A 52 -13.26 10.67 -5.31
CA SER A 52 -14.54 11.28 -5.71
C SER A 52 -15.61 10.22 -5.96
N GLN A 53 -15.27 9.14 -6.68
CA GLN A 53 -16.20 8.03 -6.94
C GLN A 53 -16.55 7.23 -5.69
N ALA A 54 -15.61 7.08 -4.74
CA ALA A 54 -15.86 6.43 -3.45
C ALA A 54 -16.82 7.27 -2.58
N LEU A 55 -16.67 8.59 -2.56
CA LEU A 55 -17.59 9.50 -1.86
C LEU A 55 -19.01 9.43 -2.43
N GLU A 56 -19.16 9.38 -3.75
CA GLU A 56 -20.46 9.16 -4.39
C GLU A 56 -21.07 7.81 -4.02
N GLY A 57 -20.26 6.76 -3.93
CA GLY A 57 -20.67 5.44 -3.47
C GLY A 57 -21.14 5.45 -2.02
N ALA A 58 -20.37 6.10 -1.14
CA ALA A 58 -20.68 6.19 0.29
C ALA A 58 -22.01 6.89 0.58
N ARG A 59 -22.38 7.90 -0.23
CA ARG A 59 -23.71 8.55 -0.16
C ARG A 59 -24.89 7.62 -0.44
N ASN A 60 -24.62 6.46 -1.05
CA ASN A 60 -25.61 5.44 -1.37
C ASN A 60 -25.39 4.15 -0.53
N ASP A 61 -24.78 4.28 0.64
CA ASP A 61 -24.44 3.17 1.57
C ASP A 61 -23.60 2.05 0.92
N ARG A 62 -22.79 2.39 -0.09
CA ARG A 62 -21.90 1.43 -0.76
C ARG A 62 -20.48 1.56 -0.25
N PRO A 63 -19.90 0.51 0.37
CA PRO A 63 -18.50 0.55 0.79
C PRO A 63 -17.59 0.61 -0.43
N SER A 64 -16.42 1.24 -0.25
CA SER A 64 -15.37 1.27 -1.26
C SER A 64 -13.99 1.08 -0.62
N LEU A 65 -13.07 0.46 -1.35
CA LEU A 65 -11.67 0.29 -0.96
C LEU A 65 -10.78 1.04 -1.96
N ILE A 66 -9.84 1.85 -1.48
CA ILE A 66 -8.83 2.49 -2.32
C ILE A 66 -7.47 1.98 -1.86
N GLU A 67 -6.84 1.14 -2.67
CA GLU A 67 -5.46 0.71 -2.50
C GLU A 67 -4.53 1.73 -3.15
N VAL A 68 -3.70 2.40 -2.35
CA VAL A 68 -2.71 3.37 -2.83
C VAL A 68 -1.35 2.70 -2.90
N VAL A 69 -0.83 2.55 -4.11
CA VAL A 69 0.50 1.99 -4.38
C VAL A 69 1.52 3.09 -4.21
N LEU A 70 2.21 3.09 -3.08
CA LEU A 70 3.34 3.98 -2.82
C LEU A 70 4.67 3.32 -3.23
N PRO A 71 5.67 4.13 -3.63
CA PRO A 71 7.05 3.66 -3.73
C PRO A 71 7.54 3.07 -2.41
N LYS A 72 8.44 2.09 -2.47
CA LYS A 72 9.09 1.52 -1.28
C LYS A 72 9.75 2.64 -0.48
N PHE A 73 9.45 2.72 0.82
CA PHE A 73 10.07 3.71 1.67
C PHE A 73 11.50 3.29 2.00
N THR A 74 12.46 4.10 1.55
CA THR A 74 13.89 3.83 1.76
C THR A 74 14.54 5.02 2.46
N GLY A 75 14.23 5.26 3.74
CA GLY A 75 14.90 6.24 4.62
C GLY A 75 15.43 7.53 3.94
N GLU A 76 16.62 7.99 4.35
CA GLU A 76 17.35 9.06 3.65
C GLU A 76 18.18 8.52 2.46
N LYS A 77 18.39 7.20 2.39
CA LYS A 77 19.21 6.51 1.40
C LYS A 77 18.45 5.33 0.81
N PRO A 78 18.57 5.05 -0.49
CA PRO A 78 17.96 3.89 -1.13
C PRO A 78 18.26 2.59 -0.38
N SER A 79 17.29 1.68 -0.33
CA SER A 79 17.48 0.35 0.24
C SER A 79 18.55 -0.39 -0.57
N VAL A 80 19.43 -1.11 0.12
CA VAL A 80 20.38 -2.03 -0.51
C VAL A 80 19.83 -3.45 -0.58
N VAL A 81 18.63 -3.66 -0.04
CA VAL A 81 17.87 -4.90 -0.17
C VAL A 81 17.08 -4.82 -1.49
N PRO A 82 17.18 -5.85 -2.34
CA PRO A 82 16.45 -5.93 -3.61
C PRO A 82 14.94 -5.70 -3.49
#